data_AF-A0AAD6SN99-F1
#
_entry.id   AF-A0AAD6SN99-F1
#
_cell.length_a   1.000
_cell.length_b   1.000
_cell.length_c   1.000
_cell.angle_alpha   90.00
_cell.angle_beta   90.00
_cell.angle_gamma   90.00
#
_symmetry.space_group_name_H-M   'P 1'
#
loop_
_entity.id
_entity.type
_entity.pdbx_description
1 polymer ?
#
loop_
_entity_poly.entity_id
_entity_poly.type
_entity_poly.pdbx_seq_one_letter_code
_entity_poly.pdbx_strand_id
1 'polypeptide(L)'
;MPPFGIPFPYQPYQWPPYHTPAPHPRARYDNIPSSYPIEEAEDVTLFPRLKNYLQELDDGPRGQDGHEFAQFLPEFEREKYIHIVDLEGMTVKDVKDLVPDMAQSTASKLLGYVTSNIKVIRKKDTKERKRARKHSRFT
;
A
#
# COMPACT_ATOMS: atom_id res chain seq x y z
N MET A 1 28.80 31.59 70.13
CA MET A 1 29.64 31.23 68.96
C MET A 1 28.81 30.37 68.02
N PRO A 2 28.91 30.57 66.70
CA PRO A 2 28.65 31.81 65.99
C PRO A 2 27.54 31.63 64.91
N PRO A 3 27.11 32.73 64.27
CA PRO A 3 25.74 32.92 63.78
C PRO A 3 25.66 33.05 62.24
N PHE A 4 24.48 33.45 61.74
CA PHE A 4 24.25 34.05 60.43
C PHE A 4 24.23 33.10 59.21
N GLY A 5 23.04 32.57 58.93
CA GLY A 5 22.63 32.26 57.56
C GLY A 5 21.90 33.49 57.00
N ILE A 6 22.55 34.20 56.10
CA ILE A 6 22.16 35.46 55.47
C ILE A 6 20.89 35.23 54.60
N PRO A 7 19.88 36.13 54.59
CA PRO A 7 18.82 36.07 53.59
C PRO A 7 19.41 36.46 52.24
N PHE A 8 19.50 35.51 51.32
CA PHE A 8 19.86 35.82 49.93
C PHE A 8 18.73 36.66 49.31
N PRO A 9 19.02 37.88 48.80
CA PRO A 9 18.06 38.60 48.00
C PRO A 9 17.88 37.86 46.67
N TYR A 10 16.63 37.53 46.35
CA TYR A 10 16.22 37.11 45.02
C TYR A 10 16.72 38.15 44.01
N GLN A 11 17.73 37.80 43.21
CA GLN A 11 18.04 38.58 42.02
C GLN A 11 17.04 38.22 40.92
N PRO A 12 16.35 39.19 40.30
CA PRO A 12 15.56 38.92 39.12
C PRO A 12 16.49 38.48 37.98
N TYR A 13 16.20 37.31 37.43
CA TYR A 13 16.87 36.73 36.26
C TYR A 13 16.73 37.71 35.08
N GLN A 14 17.77 38.52 34.83
CA GLN A 14 17.86 39.31 33.60
C GLN A 14 18.29 38.38 32.47
N TRP A 15 17.33 38.03 31.62
CA TRP A 15 17.61 37.36 30.35
C TRP A 15 18.49 38.28 29.48
N PRO A 16 19.51 37.75 28.80
CA PRO A 16 20.27 38.53 27.83
C PRO A 16 19.34 38.99 26.70
N PRO A 17 19.52 40.19 26.15
CA PRO A 17 18.72 40.67 25.04
C PRO A 17 18.87 39.69 23.87
N TYR A 18 17.73 39.23 23.36
CA TYR A 18 17.65 38.41 22.17
C TYR A 18 18.45 39.09 21.05
N HIS A 19 19.58 38.49 20.67
CA HIS A 19 20.21 38.77 19.40
C HIS A 19 19.18 38.41 18.32
N THR A 20 18.66 39.42 17.64
CA THR A 20 17.89 39.23 16.41
C THR A 20 18.74 38.42 15.44
N PRO A 21 18.33 37.21 15.03
CA PRO A 21 19.01 36.53 13.94
C PRO A 21 18.86 37.38 12.69
N ALA A 22 19.97 37.68 12.03
CA ALA A 22 20.00 38.34 10.74
C ALA A 22 19.02 37.64 9.78
N PRO A 23 18.32 38.38 8.91
CA PRO A 23 17.42 37.76 7.94
C PRO A 23 18.26 36.96 6.95
N HIS A 24 18.38 35.66 7.19
CA HIS A 24 18.86 34.73 6.19
C HIS A 24 18.01 34.91 4.93
N PRO A 25 18.62 35.13 3.75
CA PRO A 25 17.85 35.10 2.52
C PRO A 25 17.22 33.71 2.45
N ARG A 26 15.89 33.67 2.48
CA ARG A 26 15.12 32.47 2.16
C ARG A 26 15.58 32.02 0.79
N ALA A 27 16.47 31.04 0.76
CA ALA A 27 16.74 30.28 -0.44
C ALA A 27 15.39 29.71 -0.88
N ARG A 28 14.84 30.27 -1.95
CA ARG A 28 13.64 29.77 -2.61
C ARG A 28 13.97 28.37 -3.11
N TYR A 29 13.62 27.36 -2.32
CA TYR A 29 13.59 25.96 -2.75
C TYR A 29 12.37 25.67 -3.66
N ASP A 30 11.78 26.69 -4.29
CA ASP A 30 10.60 26.56 -5.16
C ASP A 30 10.92 26.00 -6.55
N ASN A 31 12.19 25.71 -6.87
CA ASN A 31 12.61 25.27 -8.20
C ASN A 31 13.52 24.03 -8.17
N ILE A 32 13.21 23.03 -7.35
CA ILE A 32 13.66 21.67 -7.64
C ILE A 32 12.53 21.04 -8.46
N PRO A 33 12.68 20.89 -9.80
CA PRO A 33 11.75 20.07 -10.55
C PRO A 33 11.80 18.67 -9.92
N SER A 34 10.66 18.17 -9.45
CA SER A 34 10.55 16.78 -8.97
C SER A 34 10.82 15.86 -10.16
N SER A 35 12.10 15.52 -10.35
CA SER A 35 12.60 14.68 -11.45
C SER A 35 12.24 13.20 -11.28
N TYR A 36 11.63 12.86 -10.14
CA TYR A 36 11.01 11.56 -9.93
C TYR A 36 9.49 11.71 -10.04
N PRO A 37 8.84 11.00 -10.99
CA PRO A 37 7.43 10.70 -10.81
C PRO A 37 7.33 9.95 -9.48
N ILE A 38 6.60 10.53 -8.52
CA ILE A 38 6.15 9.76 -7.37
C ILE A 38 5.28 8.66 -8.00
N GLU A 39 5.81 7.45 -8.08
CA GLU A 39 4.98 6.28 -8.37
C GLU A 39 3.97 6.24 -7.23
N GLU A 40 2.75 6.72 -7.51
CA GLU A 40 1.62 6.61 -6.60
C GLU A 40 1.51 5.12 -6.26
N ALA A 41 1.94 4.75 -5.05
CA ALA A 41 1.92 3.38 -4.58
C ALA A 41 0.55 2.77 -4.90
N GLU A 42 0.56 1.58 -5.50
CA GLU A 42 -0.66 0.94 -5.94
C GLU A 42 -1.55 0.65 -4.73
N ASP A 43 -2.82 1.05 -4.81
CA ASP A 43 -3.76 0.88 -3.71
C ASP A 43 -4.26 -0.57 -3.69
N VAL A 44 -3.76 -1.34 -2.72
CA VAL A 44 -4.08 -2.76 -2.52
C VAL A 44 -5.58 -2.97 -2.25
N THR A 45 -6.27 -1.96 -1.71
CA THR A 45 -7.71 -2.05 -1.40
C THR A 45 -8.60 -2.11 -2.64
N LEU A 46 -8.06 -1.76 -3.82
CA LEU A 46 -8.75 -1.89 -5.10
C LEU A 46 -8.88 -3.35 -5.56
N PHE A 47 -8.06 -4.25 -4.99
CA PHE A 47 -8.07 -5.67 -5.34
C PHE A 47 -8.96 -6.45 -4.40
N PRO A 48 -9.79 -7.37 -4.91
CA PRO A 48 -10.61 -8.22 -4.06
C PRO A 48 -9.72 -9.11 -3.17
N ARG A 49 -10.25 -9.41 -1.99
CA ARG A 49 -9.66 -10.42 -1.10
C ARG A 49 -9.71 -11.79 -1.79
N LEU A 50 -8.64 -12.54 -1.63
CA LEU A 50 -8.47 -13.86 -2.24
C LEU A 50 -9.62 -14.79 -1.86
N LYS A 51 -10.00 -14.83 -0.58
CA LYS A 51 -11.16 -15.59 -0.09
C LYS A 51 -12.44 -15.36 -0.91
N ASN A 52 -12.86 -14.10 -0.99
CA ASN A 52 -14.09 -13.75 -1.69
C ASN A 52 -13.96 -14.07 -3.18
N TYR A 53 -12.78 -13.82 -3.75
CA TYR A 53 -12.52 -14.06 -5.16
C TYR A 53 -12.57 -15.56 -5.54
N LEU A 54 -11.94 -16.44 -4.75
CA LEU A 54 -11.97 -17.88 -5.02
C LEU A 54 -13.39 -18.43 -4.88
N GLN A 55 -14.14 -17.96 -3.88
CA GLN A 55 -15.55 -18.34 -3.72
C GLN A 55 -16.41 -17.88 -4.90
N GLU A 56 -16.22 -16.65 -5.39
CA GLU A 56 -16.91 -16.15 -6.58
C GLU A 56 -16.55 -16.93 -7.86
N LEU A 57 -15.32 -17.45 -7.95
CA LEU A 57 -14.93 -18.32 -9.07
C LEU A 57 -15.70 -19.64 -9.03
N ASP A 58 -15.86 -20.24 -7.85
CA ASP A 58 -16.58 -21.50 -7.63
C ASP A 58 -18.09 -21.36 -7.86
N ASP A 59 -18.69 -20.29 -7.32
CA ASP A 59 -20.13 -19.99 -7.48
C ASP A 59 -20.47 -19.55 -8.92
N GLY A 60 -19.47 -19.10 -9.67
CA GLY A 60 -19.62 -18.62 -11.04
C GLY A 60 -19.60 -19.72 -12.11
N PRO A 61 -19.79 -19.35 -13.39
CA PRO A 61 -19.68 -20.28 -14.51
C PRO A 61 -18.27 -20.85 -14.70
N ARG A 62 -17.27 -20.33 -13.96
CA ARG A 62 -15.87 -20.78 -14.02
C ARG A 62 -15.59 -21.98 -13.11
N GLY A 63 -16.34 -22.14 -12.02
CA GLY A 63 -16.29 -23.30 -11.13
C GLY A 63 -17.04 -24.51 -11.69
N GLN A 64 -18.00 -24.28 -12.59
CA GLN A 64 -18.79 -25.33 -13.26
C GLN A 64 -17.96 -26.26 -14.16
N ASP A 65 -16.71 -25.91 -14.47
CA ASP A 65 -15.75 -26.77 -15.18
C ASP A 65 -15.20 -27.93 -14.30
N GLY A 66 -15.69 -28.09 -13.06
CA GLY A 66 -15.21 -29.08 -12.11
C GLY A 66 -13.93 -28.67 -11.39
N HIS A 67 -13.63 -27.37 -11.35
CA HIS A 67 -12.55 -26.82 -10.56
C HIS A 67 -13.12 -26.17 -9.31
N GLU A 68 -12.73 -26.68 -8.15
CA GLU A 68 -13.02 -26.07 -6.85
C GLU A 68 -11.76 -25.31 -6.40
N PHE A 69 -11.80 -23.99 -6.46
CA PHE A 69 -10.67 -23.12 -6.13
C PHE A 69 -10.65 -22.76 -4.64
N ALA A 70 -11.81 -22.57 -4.01
CA ALA A 70 -11.91 -22.16 -2.61
C ALA A 70 -11.40 -23.23 -1.63
N GLN A 71 -11.34 -24.50 -2.03
CA GLN A 71 -10.79 -25.58 -1.19
C GLN A 71 -9.32 -25.34 -0.80
N PHE A 72 -8.57 -24.62 -1.63
CA PHE A 72 -7.14 -24.35 -1.44
C PHE A 72 -6.88 -23.04 -0.68
N LEU A 73 -7.93 -22.34 -0.26
CA LEU A 73 -7.82 -21.10 0.50
C LEU A 73 -6.96 -21.23 1.77
N PRO A 74 -7.08 -22.29 2.60
CA PRO A 74 -6.32 -22.40 3.84
C PRO A 74 -4.80 -22.37 3.61
N GLU A 75 -4.33 -22.97 2.52
CA GLU A 75 -2.91 -23.01 2.16
C GLU A 75 -2.41 -21.61 1.75
N PHE A 76 -3.21 -20.85 1.00
CA PHE A 76 -2.86 -19.47 0.66
C PHE A 76 -2.88 -18.54 1.88
N GLU A 77 -3.85 -18.69 2.78
CA GLU A 77 -3.94 -17.89 4.01
C GLU A 77 -2.77 -18.19 4.96
N ARG A 78 -2.34 -19.45 5.05
CA ARG A 78 -1.15 -19.85 5.83
C ARG A 78 0.11 -19.10 5.38
N GLU A 79 0.24 -18.91 4.08
CA GLU A 79 1.37 -18.22 3.44
C GLU A 79 1.15 -16.71 3.28
N LYS A 80 0.07 -16.19 3.89
CA LYS A 80 -0.29 -14.77 3.94
C LYS A 80 -0.62 -14.12 2.60
N TYR A 81 -1.10 -14.89 1.64
CA TYR A 81 -1.69 -14.36 0.41
C TYR A 81 -3.14 -13.94 0.69
N ILE A 82 -3.38 -12.64 0.83
CA ILE A 82 -4.67 -12.08 1.30
C ILE A 82 -5.48 -11.52 0.14
N HIS A 83 -4.83 -10.90 -0.85
CA HIS A 83 -5.44 -10.28 -2.01
C HIS A 83 -5.02 -10.98 -3.28
N ILE A 84 -5.84 -10.85 -4.34
CA ILE A 84 -5.49 -11.46 -5.64
C ILE A 84 -4.20 -10.90 -6.24
N VAL A 85 -3.84 -9.66 -5.89
CA VAL A 85 -2.60 -9.02 -6.35
C VAL A 85 -1.35 -9.68 -5.76
N ASP A 86 -1.48 -10.33 -4.60
CA ASP A 86 -0.36 -11.05 -3.97
C ASP A 86 0.04 -12.28 -4.80
N LEU A 87 -0.87 -12.78 -5.65
CA LEU A 87 -0.60 -13.87 -6.59
C LEU A 87 -0.04 -13.38 -7.94
N GLU A 88 0.15 -12.07 -8.10
CA GLU A 88 0.69 -11.52 -9.35
C GLU A 88 2.16 -11.90 -9.52
N GLY A 89 2.51 -12.39 -10.72
CA GLY A 89 3.88 -12.77 -11.04
C GLY A 89 4.28 -14.16 -10.54
N MET A 90 3.41 -14.83 -9.78
CA MET A 90 3.62 -16.23 -9.43
C MET A 90 3.54 -17.14 -10.65
N THR A 91 4.39 -18.15 -10.68
CA THR A 91 4.35 -19.20 -11.68
C THR A 91 3.51 -20.38 -11.19
N VAL A 92 3.11 -21.24 -12.12
CA VAL A 92 2.41 -22.49 -11.79
C VAL A 92 3.26 -23.35 -10.84
N LYS A 93 4.59 -23.29 -10.96
CA LYS A 93 5.51 -23.99 -10.08
C LYS A 93 5.41 -23.45 -8.65
N ASP A 94 5.42 -22.13 -8.47
CA ASP A 94 5.33 -21.52 -7.14
C ASP A 94 4.00 -21.86 -6.45
N VAL A 95 2.89 -21.84 -7.20
CA VAL A 95 1.58 -22.27 -6.69
C VAL A 95 1.59 -23.74 -6.29
N LYS A 96 2.28 -24.61 -7.05
CA LYS A 96 2.44 -26.02 -6.73
C LYS A 96 3.35 -26.28 -5.54
N ASP A 97 4.33 -25.42 -5.29
CA ASP A 97 5.21 -25.51 -4.12
C ASP A 97 4.44 -25.10 -2.85
N LEU A 98 3.49 -24.16 -2.95
CA LEU A 98 2.61 -23.74 -1.85
C LEU A 98 1.44 -24.70 -1.60
N VAL A 99 0.85 -25.21 -2.68
CA VAL A 99 -0.32 -26.09 -2.68
C VAL A 99 -0.02 -27.33 -3.53
N PRO A 100 0.68 -28.33 -2.97
CA PRO A 100 1.11 -29.53 -3.72
C PRO A 100 -0.06 -30.33 -4.29
N ASP A 101 -1.19 -30.32 -3.59
CA ASP A 101 -2.41 -31.05 -3.94
C ASP A 101 -3.20 -30.39 -5.08
N MET A 102 -2.87 -29.15 -5.45
CA MET A 102 -3.53 -28.47 -6.55
C MET A 102 -3.07 -29.04 -7.90
N ALA A 103 -4.03 -29.46 -8.71
CA ALA A 103 -3.76 -29.89 -10.08
C ALA A 103 -3.14 -28.76 -10.91
N GLN A 104 -2.15 -29.09 -11.75
CA GLN A 104 -1.43 -28.11 -12.56
C GLN A 104 -2.35 -27.31 -13.50
N SER A 105 -3.39 -27.95 -14.03
CA SER A 105 -4.40 -27.29 -14.87
C SER A 105 -5.21 -26.27 -14.08
N THR A 106 -5.60 -26.60 -12.84
CA THR A 106 -6.31 -25.70 -11.92
C THR A 106 -5.43 -24.49 -11.57
N ALA A 107 -4.18 -24.72 -11.18
CA ALA A 107 -3.22 -23.65 -10.88
C ALA A 107 -3.02 -22.69 -12.06
N SER A 108 -2.87 -23.24 -13.27
CA SER A 108 -2.75 -22.44 -14.50
C SER A 108 -4.00 -21.61 -14.79
N LYS A 109 -5.19 -22.20 -14.65
CA LYS A 109 -6.47 -21.47 -14.81
C LYS A 109 -6.61 -20.35 -13.78
N LEU A 110 -6.31 -20.63 -12.51
CA LEU A 110 -6.38 -19.67 -11.42
C LEU A 110 -5.50 -18.45 -11.72
N LEU A 111 -4.21 -18.67 -12.03
CA LEU A 111 -3.28 -17.59 -12.36
C LEU A 111 -3.73 -16.80 -13.60
N GLY A 112 -4.30 -17.48 -14.60
CA GLY A 112 -4.88 -16.83 -15.78
C GLY A 112 -6.05 -15.90 -15.43
N TYR A 113 -6.95 -16.34 -14.55
CA TYR A 113 -8.08 -15.53 -14.09
C TYR A 113 -7.63 -14.34 -13.24
N VAL A 114 -6.73 -14.57 -12.29
CA VAL A 114 -6.13 -13.53 -11.45
C VAL A 114 -5.46 -12.46 -12.32
N THR A 115 -4.57 -12.86 -13.23
CA THR A 115 -3.85 -11.93 -14.11
C THR A 115 -4.81 -11.10 -14.95
N SER A 116 -5.87 -11.73 -15.47
CA SER A 116 -6.88 -11.05 -16.27
C SER A 116 -7.65 -10.02 -15.43
N ASN A 117 -8.01 -10.35 -14.20
CA ASN A 117 -8.75 -9.45 -13.32
C ASN A 117 -7.91 -8.27 -12.83
N ILE A 118 -6.66 -8.50 -12.45
CA ILE A 118 -5.72 -7.44 -12.05
C ILE A 118 -5.58 -6.40 -13.17
N LYS A 119 -5.43 -6.86 -14.43
CA LYS A 119 -5.36 -5.97 -15.60
C LYS A 119 -6.63 -5.11 -15.75
N VAL A 120 -7.80 -5.67 -15.49
CA VAL A 120 -9.08 -4.93 -15.56
C VAL A 120 -9.14 -3.87 -14.46
N ILE A 121 -8.77 -4.22 -13.23
CA ILE A 121 -8.77 -3.31 -12.07
C ILE A 121 -7.80 -2.15 -12.31
N ARG A 122 -6.55 -2.43 -12.69
CA ARG A 122 -5.53 -1.42 -13.02
C ARG A 122 -5.97 -0.47 -14.12
N LYS A 123 -6.60 -1.02 -15.18
CA LYS A 123 -7.12 -0.22 -16.30
C LYS A 123 -8.26 0.69 -15.84
N LYS A 124 -9.12 0.22 -14.94
CA LYS A 124 -10.24 1.00 -14.38
C LYS A 124 -9.71 2.12 -13.49
N ASP A 125 -8.82 1.82 -12.56
CA ASP A 125 -8.18 2.80 -11.67
C ASP A 125 -7.45 3.89 -12.45
N THR A 126 -6.61 3.51 -13.43
CA THR A 126 -5.93 4.47 -14.31
C THR A 126 -6.90 5.42 -15.02
N LYS A 127 -8.06 4.90 -15.46
CA LYS A 127 -9.10 5.70 -16.13
C LYS A 127 -9.76 6.67 -15.16
N GLU A 128 -10.02 6.25 -13.93
CA GLU A 128 -10.63 7.08 -12.88
C GLU A 128 -9.67 8.19 -12.41
N ARG A 129 -8.40 7.87 -12.14
CA ARG A 129 -7.36 8.87 -11.84
C ARG A 129 -7.23 9.92 -12.93
N LYS A 130 -7.23 9.51 -14.21
CA LYS A 130 -7.22 10.44 -15.36
C LYS A 130 -8.45 11.34 -15.40
N ARG A 131 -9.63 10.85 -15.02
CA ARG A 131 -10.87 11.65 -14.95
C ARG A 131 -10.83 12.64 -13.78
N ALA A 132 -10.39 12.20 -12.61
CA ALA A 132 -10.24 13.05 -11.42
C ALA A 132 -9.26 14.21 -11.67
N ARG A 133 -8.10 13.93 -12.27
CA ARG A 133 -7.11 14.96 -12.66
C ARG A 133 -7.64 15.97 -13.68
N LYS A 134 -8.52 15.53 -14.59
CA LYS A 134 -9.20 16.44 -15.52
C LYS A 134 -10.20 17.32 -14.78
N HIS A 135 -11.04 16.74 -13.92
CA HIS A 135 -12.08 17.50 -13.22
C HIS A 135 -11.52 18.54 -12.24
N SER A 136 -10.46 18.20 -11.50
CA SER A 136 -9.77 19.13 -10.59
C SER A 136 -9.07 20.31 -11.28
N ARG A 137 -8.83 20.25 -12.60
CA ARG A 137 -8.24 21.37 -13.35
C ARG A 137 -9.28 22.41 -13.81
N PHE A 138 -10.57 22.14 -13.64
CA PHE A 138 -11.66 23.02 -14.08
C PHE A 138 -12.48 23.61 -12.92
N THR A 139 -12.04 23.41 -11.69
CA THR A 139 -12.60 23.99 -10.45
C THR A 139 -11.54 24.85 -9.79
#